data_AF-A0A1Q1FPV8-F1
#
_entry.id   AF-A0A1Q1FPV8-F1
#
_cell.length_a   1.000
_cell.length_b   1.000
_cell.length_c   1.000
_cell.angle_alpha   90.00
_cell.angle_beta   90.00
_cell.angle_gamma   90.00
#
_symmetry.space_group_name_H-M   'P 1'
#
loop_
_entity.id
_entity.type
_entity.pdbx_description
1 polymer ?
#
loop_
_entity_poly.entity_id
_entity_poly.type
_entity_poly.pdbx_seq_one_letter_code
_entity_poly.pdbx_strand_id
1 'polypeptide(L)' 'MTCPYLEYRRSDGDMDFDHERPYCGVTEEFVSPMKADICNDRFEFDHECDCELYKEHVEEVVGEPAADDD' A
#
# COMPACT_ATOMS: atom_id res chain seq x y z
N MET A 1 10.46 7.24 -1.28
CA MET A 1 9.30 8.03 -1.72
C MET A 1 8.04 7.39 -1.15
N THR A 2 6.99 8.14 -0.84
CA THR A 2 5.74 7.52 -0.35
C THR A 2 5.22 6.44 -1.30
N CYS A 3 4.82 5.31 -0.73
CA CYS A 3 4.19 4.18 -1.42
C CYS A 3 3.04 4.66 -2.31
N PRO A 4 3.01 4.26 -3.60
CA PRO A 4 1.99 4.73 -4.56
C PRO A 4 0.57 4.23 -4.25
N TYR A 5 0.46 3.18 -3.44
CA TYR A 5 -0.82 2.59 -3.03
C TYR A 5 -1.31 3.09 -1.67
N LEU A 6 -0.59 4.02 -1.03
CA LEU A 6 -1.07 4.64 0.21
C LEU A 6 -1.96 5.83 -0.13
N GLU A 7 -3.22 5.75 0.31
CA GLU A 7 -4.18 6.83 0.22
C GLU A 7 -4.65 7.28 1.61
N TYR A 8 -5.18 8.49 1.68
CA TYR A 8 -5.82 9.01 2.88
C TYR A 8 -7.28 9.32 2.56
N ARG A 9 -8.20 8.57 3.17
CA ARG A 9 -9.64 8.67 2.90
C ARG A 9 -10.38 9.11 4.16
N ARG A 10 -11.40 9.96 4.00
CA ARG A 10 -12.31 10.38 5.08
C ARG A 10 -13.58 9.55 5.15
N SER A 11 -13.85 8.73 4.14
CA SER A 11 -15.07 7.94 4.08
C SER A 11 -14.85 6.63 3.34
N ASP A 12 -15.73 5.69 3.61
CA ASP A 12 -15.81 4.39 2.96
C ASP A 12 -17.26 3.93 2.92
N GLY A 13 -17.86 3.91 1.73
CA GLY A 13 -19.28 3.66 1.54
C GLY A 13 -20.15 4.63 2.35
N ASP A 14 -20.97 4.08 3.25
CA ASP A 14 -21.87 4.83 4.15
C ASP A 14 -21.19 5.31 5.45
N MET A 15 -19.90 5.00 5.64
CA MET A 15 -19.15 5.40 6.82
C MET A 15 -18.30 6.65 6.54
N ASP A 16 -18.48 7.69 7.37
CA ASP A 16 -17.64 8.89 7.40
C ASP A 16 -16.81 8.94 8.69
N PHE A 17 -15.56 9.39 8.56
CA PHE A 17 -14.61 9.59 9.65
C PHE A 17 -14.40 11.08 9.92
N ASP A 18 -14.13 11.43 11.18
CA ASP A 18 -13.85 12.81 11.58
C ASP A 18 -12.56 13.37 10.94
N HIS A 19 -11.61 12.48 10.63
CA HIS A 19 -10.32 12.79 10.03
C HIS A 19 -9.92 11.76 8.97
N GLU A 20 -8.98 12.15 8.11
CA GLU A 20 -8.37 11.26 7.11
C GLU A 20 -7.69 10.07 7.76
N ARG A 21 -8.00 8.87 7.25
CA ARG A 21 -7.46 7.60 7.71
C ARG A 21 -6.62 6.99 6.59
N PRO A 22 -5.46 6.39 6.92
CA PRO A 22 -4.62 5.75 5.91
C PRO A 22 -5.31 4.48 5.38
N TYR A 23 -5.29 4.34 4.08
CA TYR A 23 -5.95 3.29 3.31
C TYR A 23 -4.94 2.68 2.34
N CYS A 24 -4.86 1.36 2.30
CA CYS A 24 -3.99 0.64 1.38
C CYS A 24 -4.80 0.21 0.16
N GLY A 25 -4.41 0.70 -1.02
CA GLY A 25 -5.04 0.31 -2.28
C GLY A 25 -4.69 -1.10 -2.75
N VAL A 26 -3.66 -1.75 -2.21
CA VAL A 26 -3.31 -3.14 -2.55
C VAL A 26 -4.33 -4.12 -1.95
N THR A 27 -4.63 -3.95 -0.65
CA THR A 27 -5.57 -4.81 0.07
C THR A 27 -6.97 -4.20 0.21
N GLU A 28 -7.15 -2.99 -0.33
CA GLU A 28 -8.40 -2.24 -0.31
C GLU A 28 -8.99 -2.05 1.11
N GLU A 29 -8.12 -1.84 2.10
CA GLU A 29 -8.52 -1.70 3.51
C GLU A 29 -7.82 -0.54 4.24
N PHE A 30 -8.44 -0.07 5.31
CA PHE A 30 -7.81 0.90 6.22
C PHE A 30 -6.71 0.24 7.04
N VAL A 31 -5.55 0.88 7.06
CA VAL A 31 -4.38 0.36 7.79
C VAL A 31 -4.11 1.15 9.07
N SER A 32 -3.23 0.61 9.92
CA SER A 32 -2.81 1.30 11.13
C SER A 32 -1.90 2.50 10.80
N PRO A 33 -1.83 3.52 11.69
CA PRO A 33 -0.88 4.62 11.53
C PRO A 33 0.56 4.15 11.40
N MET A 34 0.95 3.11 12.13
CA MET A 34 2.29 2.52 12.08
C MET A 34 2.60 1.91 10.70
N LYS A 35 1.63 1.24 10.07
CA LYS A 35 1.77 0.74 8.70
C LYS A 35 1.87 1.90 7.72
N ALA A 36 1.10 2.97 7.95
CA ALA A 36 1.17 4.19 7.14
C ALA A 36 2.54 4.88 7.29
N ASP A 37 3.18 4.85 8.46
CA ASP A 37 4.53 5.39 8.65
C ASP A 37 5.56 4.65 7.80
N ILE A 38 5.47 3.30 7.71
CA ILE A 38 6.30 2.49 6.80
C ILE A 38 6.04 2.89 5.35
N CYS A 39 4.76 2.95 4.94
CA CYS A 39 4.39 3.34 3.57
C CYS A 39 4.77 4.78 3.21
N ASN A 40 4.97 5.67 4.19
CA ASN A 40 5.44 7.03 3.98
C ASN A 40 6.96 7.18 4.03
N ASP A 41 7.70 6.07 4.19
CA ASP A 41 9.14 6.05 4.41
C ASP A 41 9.59 6.94 5.56
N ARG A 42 8.81 6.96 6.65
CA ARG A 42 9.16 7.73 7.85
C ARG A 42 10.12 6.93 8.72
N PHE A 43 10.91 7.62 9.54
CA PHE A 43 11.76 6.98 10.56
C PHE A 43 12.73 5.92 10.00
N GLU A 44 13.27 6.16 8.80
CA GLU A 44 14.21 5.26 8.11
C GLU A 44 13.59 3.95 7.62
N PHE A 45 12.25 3.81 7.68
CA PHE A 45 11.55 2.76 6.96
C PHE A 45 11.55 3.04 5.45
N ASP A 46 11.43 1.97 4.69
CA ASP A 46 11.33 1.99 3.23
C ASP A 46 10.20 1.05 2.80
N HIS A 47 9.18 1.59 2.14
CA HIS A 47 8.02 0.81 1.71
C HIS A 47 8.39 -0.30 0.71
N GLU A 48 9.48 -0.17 -0.05
CA GLU A 48 9.94 -1.19 -1.00
C GLU A 48 10.60 -2.37 -0.28
N CYS A 49 11.17 -2.15 0.90
CA CYS A 49 11.90 -3.17 1.66
C CYS A 49 11.13 -3.72 2.88
N ASP A 50 10.45 -2.84 3.61
CA ASP A 50 9.82 -3.10 4.91
C ASP A 50 8.31 -3.38 4.82
N CYS A 51 7.63 -2.99 3.74
CA CYS A 51 6.21 -3.28 3.56
C CYS A 51 5.99 -4.58 2.79
N GLU A 52 5.61 -5.64 3.51
CA GLU A 52 5.35 -6.96 2.92
C GLU A 52 4.27 -6.94 1.83
N LEU A 53 3.22 -6.12 1.99
CA LEU A 53 2.13 -6.03 1.01
C LEU A 53 2.57 -5.38 -0.29
N TYR A 54 3.40 -4.34 -0.21
CA TYR A 54 3.92 -3.67 -1.39
C TYR A 54 4.84 -4.61 -2.17
N LYS A 55 5.73 -5.32 -1.45
CA LYS A 55 6.65 -6.29 -2.05
C LYS A 55 5.90 -7.40 -2.77
N GLU A 56 4.96 -8.04 -2.08
CA GLU A 56 4.15 -9.11 -2.67
C GLU A 56 3.39 -8.61 -3.91
N HIS A 57 2.81 -7.42 -3.86
CA HIS A 57 2.09 -6.85 -4.99
C HIS A 57 3.00 -6.50 -6.18
N VAL A 58 4.18 -5.92 -5.94
CA VAL A 58 5.15 -5.64 -7.00
C VAL A 58 5.69 -6.94 -7.59
N GLU A 59 5.97 -7.95 -6.76
CA GLU A 59 6.38 -9.28 -7.22
C GLU A 59 5.31 -9.95 -8.07
N GLU A 60 4.02 -9.81 -7.72
CA GLU A 60 2.90 -10.31 -8.52
C GLU A 60 2.75 -9.56 -9.85
N VAL A 61 2.81 -8.23 -9.82
CA VAL A 61 2.65 -7.38 -11.02
C VAL A 61 3.84 -7.50 -11.98
N VAL A 62 5.05 -7.69 -11.47
CA VAL A 62 6.28 -7.83 -12.28
C VAL A 62 6.57 -9.30 -12.63
N GLY A 63 5.94 -10.25 -11.93
CA GLY A 63 6.15 -11.69 -12.00
C GLY A 63 5.38 -12.44 -13.09
N GLU A 64 4.80 -11.75 -14.08
CA GLU A 64 4.42 -12.36 -15.36
C GLU A 64 5.63 -12.34 -16.31
N PRO A 65 6.50 -13.38 -16.35
CA PRO A 65 7.34 -13.57 -17.50
C PRO A 65 6.43 -13.93 -18.67
N ALA A 66 6.61 -13.22 -19.79
CA ALA A 66 6.09 -13.64 -21.08
C ALA A 66 6.32 -15.15 -21.25
N ALA A 67 5.23 -15.92 -21.36
CA ALA A 67 5.28 -17.24 -21.95
C ALA A 67 5.68 -17.04 -23.42
N ASP A 68 6.99 -17.09 -23.66
CA ASP A 68 7.59 -17.37 -24.96
C ASP A 68 7.25 -18.84 -25.26
N ASP A 69 6.19 -19.05 -26.05
CA ASP A 69 5.79 -20.37 -26.56
C ASP A 69 6.38 -20.54 -27.97
N ASP A 70 7.25 -21.54 -28.08
CA ASP A 70 8.08 -22.00 -29.22
C ASP A 70 7.29 -22.37 -30.49
#